data_AF-W1XP17-F1
#
_entry.id   AF-W1XP17-F1
#
_cell.length_a   1.000
_cell.length_b   1.000
_cell.length_c   1.000
_cell.angle_alpha   90.00
_cell.angle_beta   90.00
_cell.angle_gamma   90.00
#
_symmetry.space_group_name_H-M   'P 1'
#
loop_
_entity.id
_entity.type
_entity.pdbx_description
1 polymer ?
#
loop_
_entity_poly.entity_id
_entity_poly.type
_entity_poly.pdbx_seq_one_letter_code
_entity_poly.pdbx_strand_id
1 'polypeptide(L)' 'YAQAAARALLENTELSAREIAEKALDIAGDICIYTNHFHTIEELSYKA' A
#
# COMPACT_ATOMS: atom_id res chain seq x y z
N TYR A 1 0.41 -4.15 -9.89
CA TYR A 1 0.70 -4.98 -8.69
C TYR A 1 0.16 -4.35 -7.42
N ALA A 2 0.54 -3.10 -7.11
CA ALA A 2 0.08 -2.37 -5.91
C ALA A 2 -1.42 -2.48 -5.64
N GLN A 3 -2.29 -2.16 -6.60
CA GLN A 3 -3.75 -2.25 -6.40
C GLN A 3 -4.24 -3.66 -6.04
N ALA A 4 -3.69 -4.70 -6.68
CA ALA A 4 -4.07 -6.08 -6.40
C ALA A 4 -3.60 -6.51 -5.00
N ALA A 5 -2.36 -6.16 -4.62
CA ALA A 5 -1.84 -6.38 -3.28
C ALA A 5 -2.66 -5.64 -2.22
N ALA A 6 -2.96 -4.35 -2.45
CA ALA A 6 -3.78 -3.54 -1.56
C ALA A 6 -5.18 -4.13 -1.36
N ARG A 7 -5.83 -4.62 -2.42
CA ARG A 7 -7.14 -5.28 -2.32
C ARG A 7 -7.06 -6.56 -1.49
N ALA A 8 -6.06 -7.39 -1.73
CA ALA A 8 -5.88 -8.63 -0.95
C ALA A 8 -5.61 -8.33 0.54
N LEU A 9 -4.78 -7.34 0.84
CA LEU A 9 -4.50 -6.91 2.21
C LEU A 9 -5.75 -6.36 2.89
N LEU A 10 -6.53 -5.51 2.21
CA LEU A 10 -7.78 -4.95 2.74
C LEU A 10 -8.80 -6.04 3.08
N GLU A 11 -8.91 -7.07 2.25
CA GLU A 11 -9.92 -8.13 2.42
C GLU A 11 -9.52 -9.19 3.46
N ASN A 12 -8.23 -9.32 3.80
CA ASN A 12 -7.71 -10.45 4.57
C ASN A 12 -6.91 -10.06 5.81
N THR A 13 -6.83 -8.77 6.14
CA THR A 13 -6.07 -8.28 7.30
C THR A 13 -6.79 -7.12 7.98
N GLU A 14 -6.39 -6.81 9.21
CA GLU A 14 -6.90 -5.68 10.00
C GLU A 14 -5.94 -4.47 9.93
N LEU A 15 -5.23 -4.32 8.81
CA LEU A 15 -4.27 -3.23 8.62
C LEU A 15 -4.98 -1.90 8.39
N SER A 16 -4.38 -0.82 8.89
CA SER A 16 -4.82 0.54 8.59
C SER A 16 -4.61 0.90 7.11
N ALA A 17 -5.29 1.95 6.65
CA ALA A 17 -5.14 2.44 5.27
C ALA A 17 -3.69 2.78 4.91
N ARG A 18 -2.93 3.36 5.85
CA ARG A 18 -1.50 3.66 5.68
C ARG A 18 -0.69 2.38 5.47
N GLU A 19 -0.87 1.39 6.35
CA GLU A 19 -0.12 0.13 6.30
C GLU A 19 -0.42 -0.67 5.03
N ILE A 20 -1.68 -0.65 4.56
CA ILE A 20 -2.05 -1.28 3.29
C ILE A 20 -1.34 -0.59 2.12
N ALA A 21 -1.34 0.75 2.10
CA ALA A 21 -0.68 1.51 1.03
C ALA A 21 0.83 1.24 0.98
N GLU A 22 1.51 1.27 2.13
CA GLU A 22 2.94 1.01 2.27
C GLU A 22 3.30 -0.41 1.77
N LYS A 23 2.67 -1.45 2.33
CA LYS A 23 2.95 -2.84 1.95
C LYS A 23 2.62 -3.13 0.48
N ALA A 24 1.58 -2.52 -0.05
CA ALA A 24 1.21 -2.68 -1.45
C ALA A 24 2.26 -2.05 -2.39
N LEU A 25 2.84 -0.92 -2.00
CA LEU A 25 3.91 -0.27 -2.75
C LEU A 25 5.23 -1.04 -2.64
N ASP A 26 5.54 -1.65 -1.50
CA ASP A 26 6.69 -2.57 -1.34
C ASP A 26 6.59 -3.74 -2.32
N ILE A 27 5.46 -4.45 -2.31
CA ILE A 27 5.20 -5.57 -3.24
C ILE A 27 5.28 -5.11 -4.69
N ALA A 28 4.84 -3.88 -4.99
CA ALA A 28 4.97 -3.34 -6.34
C ALA A 28 6.43 -3.05 -6.71
N GLY A 29 7.25 -2.59 -5.77
CA GLY A 29 8.68 -2.36 -5.97
C GLY A 29 9.47 -3.65 -6.22
N ASP A 30 9.02 -4.77 -5.66
CA ASP A 30 9.66 -6.08 -5.90
C ASP A 30 9.40 -6.64 -7.31
N ILE A 31 8.32 -6.20 -7.97
CA ILE A 31 7.83 -6.80 -9.23
C ILE A 31 7.99 -5.85 -10.42
N CYS A 32 7.74 -4.56 -10.22
CA CYS A 32 7.72 -3.57 -11.30
C CYS A 32 9.08 -2.89 -11.44
N ILE A 33 9.76 -3.08 -12.58
CA ILE A 33 11.06 -2.48 -12.87
C ILE A 33 11.08 -0.93 -12.82
N TYR A 34 9.92 -0.28 -12.83
CA TYR A 34 9.75 1.16 -12.76
C TYR A 34 9.24 1.67 -11.41
N THR A 35 9.21 0.80 -10.40
CA THR A 35 8.78 1.17 -9.04
C THR A 35 9.87 0.72 -8.08
N ASN A 36 10.29 1.61 -7.18
CA ASN A 36 11.34 1.33 -6.20
C ASN A 36 10.72 1.24 -4.79
N HIS A 37 11.57 1.03 -3.76
CA HIS A 37 11.14 0.93 -2.37
C HIS A 37 11.17 2.27 -1.61
N PHE A 38 11.46 3.38 -2.29
CA PHE A 38 11.54 4.69 -1.65
C PHE A 38 10.22 5.43 -1.83
N HIS A 39 9.32 5.28 -0.87
CA HIS A 39 7.97 5.87 -0.95
C HIS A 39 7.85 7.13 -0.11
N THR A 40 6.99 8.05 -0.57
CA THR A 40 6.48 9.17 0.23
C THR A 40 5.00 8.92 0.45
N ILE A 41 4.56 8.82 1.71
CA ILE A 41 3.21 8.42 2.07
C ILE A 41 2.58 9.51 2.94
N GLU A 42 1.60 10.19 2.34
CA GLU A 42 0.77 11.21 2.98
C GLU A 42 -0.56 10.60 3.43
N GLU A 43 -1.12 11.12 4.52
CA GLU A 43 -2.38 10.64 5.09
C GLU A 43 -3.30 11.80 5.50
N LEU A 44 -4.60 11.54 5.48
CA LEU A 44 -5.62 12.48 5.95
C LEU A 44 -6.47 11.79 7.01
N SER A 45 -6.60 12.40 8.18
CA SER A 45 -7.54 11.95 9.19
C SER A 45 -8.95 12.39 8.81
N TYR A 46 -9.89 11.45 8.75
CA TYR A 46 -11.29 11.79 8.65
C TYR A 46 -11.80 12.32 10.00
N LYS A 47 -12.33 13.54 10.00
CA LYS A 47 -13.12 14.06 11.12
C LYS A 47 -14.59 13.91 10.73
N ALA A 48 -15.27 12.97 11.39
CA ALA A 48 -16.72 12.84 11.34
C ALA A 48 -17.38 14.00 12.10
#